data_AF-A0A1I0Q3K7-F1
#
_entry.id   AF-A0A1I0Q3K7-F1
#
_cell.length_a   1.000
_cell.length_b   1.000
_cell.length_c   1.000
_cell.angle_alpha   90.00
_cell.angle_beta   90.00
_cell.angle_gamma   90.00
#
_symmetry.space_group_name_H-M   'P 1'
#
loop_
_entity.id
_entity.type
_entity.pdbx_description
1 polymer ?
#
loop_
_entity_poly.entity_id
_entity_poly.type
_entity_poly.pdbx_seq_one_letter_code
_entity_poly.pdbx_strand_id
1 'polypeptide(L)'
;MPPVCPPVRLSAGHLNSFIAMGCDCNKTNYECNGVNVSSDCVIWRGDPIPLLGICTGDPLTFLEMQIIDKIAELLDKEDKTLEDFDVSTCPALSSKLLGKEPQIASLLQIIWTNQCSLGQAITQLQQKVDAEKPTPYPFQLVCITPPGGGSSSDAILQGVLNKVCELQTQLATVAPAVEEATKIMITEYLGQVLRGLGSRGIVKSGTGSNQSFLFNSFVPPYCPLPYYGPVTNFDATGKGLVGTAYEGWYFMSGLNGIPDLRGRTLVAAVKDIPGLALDSEIDPTKADNAGTNYIPGQKFGYSFVKLLATQMPVHNHGVVDPGHYHQSIYPTPEKFSGNKFDSANQSNTTLKDTSIAKTGITIANSGGGQSHDNRQPSFTITGYIMRID
;
A
#
# COMPACT_ATOMS: atom_id res chain seq x y z
N MET A 1 20.24 5.03 -62.03
CA MET A 1 18.80 4.67 -61.92
C MET A 1 18.05 5.92 -61.52
N PRO A 2 17.29 6.53 -62.45
CA PRO A 2 16.37 7.61 -62.15
C PRO A 2 15.09 7.05 -61.51
N PRO A 3 14.41 7.77 -60.61
CA PRO A 3 13.08 7.37 -60.17
C PRO A 3 12.05 7.68 -61.28
N VAL A 4 11.28 6.66 -61.58
CA VAL A 4 10.12 6.65 -62.47
C VAL A 4 8.92 7.25 -61.74
N CYS A 5 8.21 8.20 -62.36
CA CYS A 5 6.83 8.53 -62.01
C CYS A 5 5.89 7.99 -63.12
N PRO A 6 4.82 7.25 -62.77
CA PRO A 6 3.93 6.60 -63.74
C PRO A 6 2.84 7.54 -64.29
N PRO A 7 2.14 7.16 -65.39
CA PRO A 7 1.23 8.04 -66.10
C PRO A 7 -0.17 8.08 -65.48
N VAL A 8 -0.81 9.25 -65.46
CA VAL A 8 -2.25 9.38 -65.22
C VAL A 8 -2.94 9.52 -66.57
N ARG A 9 -3.65 8.46 -66.98
CA ARG A 9 -4.69 8.51 -68.00
C ARG A 9 -5.98 9.00 -67.35
N LEU A 10 -6.56 10.08 -67.89
CA LEU A 10 -7.99 10.35 -67.77
C LEU A 10 -8.59 10.34 -69.18
N SER A 11 -9.59 9.50 -69.36
CA SER A 11 -10.29 9.22 -70.61
C SER A 11 -11.17 10.39 -71.04
N ALA A 12 -11.26 10.58 -72.35
CA ALA A 12 -12.07 11.58 -73.03
C ALA A 12 -13.58 11.44 -72.78
N GLY A 13 -14.29 12.58 -72.79
CA GLY A 13 -15.75 12.66 -72.78
C GLY A 13 -16.33 14.09 -72.79
N HIS A 14 -16.15 14.80 -73.91
CA HIS A 14 -16.96 15.93 -74.45
C HIS A 14 -17.16 17.27 -73.67
N LEU A 15 -16.56 18.31 -74.28
CA LEU A 15 -17.10 19.65 -74.65
C LEU A 15 -17.52 20.66 -73.56
N ASN A 16 -16.57 21.54 -73.20
CA ASN A 16 -16.61 23.02 -73.32
C ASN A 16 -15.64 23.60 -72.30
N SER A 17 -14.38 23.76 -72.72
CA SER A 17 -13.32 24.34 -71.91
C SER A 17 -12.79 25.57 -72.61
N PHE A 18 -13.18 26.75 -72.10
CA PHE A 18 -12.37 27.95 -72.19
C PHE A 18 -10.98 27.61 -71.64
N ILE A 19 -10.04 27.31 -72.52
CA ILE A 19 -8.62 27.22 -72.14
C ILE A 19 -8.19 28.66 -71.91
N ALA A 20 -7.97 29.00 -70.65
CA ALA A 20 -7.17 30.15 -70.27
C ALA A 20 -5.83 30.02 -71.03
N MET A 21 -5.62 30.86 -72.03
CA MET A 21 -4.32 31.00 -72.70
C MET A 21 -3.36 31.61 -71.67
N GLY A 22 -2.77 30.75 -70.84
CA GLY A 22 -1.63 31.13 -70.03
C GLY A 22 -0.47 31.47 -70.95
N CYS A 23 0.21 32.59 -70.66
CA CYS A 23 1.51 32.93 -71.22
C CYS A 23 2.50 31.76 -71.01
N ASP A 24 2.75 30.97 -72.05
CA ASP A 24 3.84 29.99 -72.06
C ASP A 24 5.14 30.69 -72.50
N CYS A 25 5.80 31.35 -71.54
CA CYS A 25 7.00 32.17 -71.78
C CYS A 25 8.29 31.36 -71.98
N ASN A 26 8.21 30.10 -72.41
CA ASN A 26 9.37 29.23 -72.63
C ASN A 26 9.84 29.15 -74.09
N LYS A 27 9.37 30.04 -74.99
CA LYS A 27 9.85 30.08 -76.38
C LYS A 27 11.06 31.02 -76.51
N THR A 28 12.25 30.47 -76.38
CA THR A 28 13.51 31.19 -76.64
C THR A 28 14.16 30.65 -77.91
N ASN A 29 13.92 31.29 -79.06
CA ASN A 29 14.92 31.49 -80.12
C ASN A 29 14.31 32.14 -81.38
N TYR A 30 14.48 33.45 -81.51
CA TYR A 30 14.35 34.15 -82.78
C TYR A 30 15.73 34.73 -83.12
N GLU A 31 16.58 33.93 -83.76
CA GLU A 31 17.92 34.37 -84.16
C GLU A 31 17.84 35.20 -85.45
N CYS A 32 18.01 36.51 -85.35
CA CYS A 32 18.15 37.41 -86.49
C CYS A 32 19.60 37.89 -86.62
N ASN A 33 20.38 37.26 -87.49
CA ASN A 33 21.74 37.71 -87.80
C ASN A 33 21.80 38.36 -89.19
N GLY A 34 22.04 39.67 -89.23
CA GLY A 34 22.83 40.28 -90.30
C GLY A 34 22.13 40.88 -91.53
N VAL A 35 20.84 41.25 -91.49
CA VAL A 35 20.21 42.04 -92.57
C VAL A 35 19.11 42.95 -92.04
N ASN A 36 18.83 44.07 -92.76
CA ASN A 36 17.80 45.09 -92.48
C ASN A 36 16.67 44.58 -91.58
N VAL A 37 16.62 45.13 -90.35
CA VAL A 37 15.77 44.62 -89.26
C VAL A 37 14.30 44.58 -89.68
N SER A 38 13.79 43.38 -89.98
CA SER A 38 12.35 43.16 -90.04
C SER A 38 11.78 43.31 -88.63
N SER A 39 10.51 43.66 -88.51
CA SER A 39 9.80 43.77 -87.24
C SER A 39 9.81 42.46 -86.42
N ASP A 40 10.18 41.33 -87.02
CA ASP A 40 10.35 40.04 -86.33
C ASP A 40 11.64 39.97 -85.49
N CYS A 41 12.56 40.91 -85.68
CA CYS A 41 13.86 40.93 -85.00
C CYS A 41 13.90 41.89 -83.80
N VAL A 42 12.84 42.67 -83.58
CA VAL A 42 12.67 43.53 -82.39
C VAL A 42 11.86 42.75 -81.37
N ILE A 43 12.36 42.62 -80.14
CA ILE A 43 11.71 41.82 -79.09
C ILE A 43 11.14 42.69 -77.96
N TRP A 44 10.01 42.28 -77.39
CA TRP A 44 9.40 42.92 -76.22
C TRP A 44 10.26 42.71 -74.97
N ARG A 45 10.69 43.80 -74.32
CA ARG A 45 11.49 43.76 -73.08
C ARG A 45 10.74 44.23 -71.83
N GLY A 46 9.44 44.52 -71.94
CA GLY A 46 8.61 44.87 -70.79
C GLY A 46 8.16 43.64 -70.00
N ASP A 47 7.46 43.89 -68.90
CA ASP A 47 6.83 42.83 -68.11
C ASP A 47 5.84 42.02 -68.96
N PRO A 48 5.64 40.72 -68.66
CA PRO A 48 4.61 39.92 -69.32
C PRO A 48 3.23 40.57 -69.16
N ILE A 49 2.39 40.45 -70.19
CA ILE A 49 0.99 40.90 -70.16
C ILE A 49 0.10 39.66 -70.31
N PRO A 50 -0.21 38.94 -69.20
CA PRO A 50 -0.92 37.66 -69.23
C PRO A 50 -2.26 37.69 -69.97
N LEU A 51 -2.96 38.82 -69.89
CA LEU A 51 -4.27 38.99 -70.50
C LEU A 51 -4.24 38.94 -72.04
N LEU A 52 -3.09 39.27 -72.64
CA LEU A 52 -2.88 39.30 -74.09
C LEU A 52 -1.97 38.16 -74.57
N GLY A 53 -1.57 37.26 -73.67
CA GLY A 53 -0.64 36.18 -74.01
C GLY A 53 0.79 36.64 -74.33
N ILE A 54 1.14 37.91 -74.05
CA ILE A 54 2.44 38.51 -74.38
C ILE A 54 3.45 38.22 -73.29
N CYS A 55 4.60 37.68 -73.68
CA CYS A 55 5.75 37.41 -72.83
C CYS A 55 6.94 38.33 -73.17
N THR A 56 7.80 38.56 -72.18
CA THR A 56 9.11 39.16 -72.40
C THR A 56 9.93 38.27 -73.35
N GLY A 57 10.41 38.83 -74.46
CA GLY A 57 11.16 38.12 -75.49
C GLY A 57 10.37 37.87 -76.79
N ASP A 58 9.06 38.10 -76.82
CA ASP A 58 8.25 37.92 -78.03
C ASP A 58 8.62 38.95 -79.12
N PRO A 59 8.59 38.56 -80.41
CA PRO A 59 8.87 39.48 -81.50
C PRO A 59 7.77 40.55 -81.62
N LEU A 60 8.14 41.74 -82.08
CA LEU A 60 7.25 42.90 -82.17
C LEU A 60 6.08 42.62 -83.10
N THR A 61 6.26 41.84 -84.16
CA THR A 61 5.16 41.38 -85.03
C THR A 61 4.14 40.52 -84.30
N PHE A 62 4.57 39.66 -83.36
CA PHE A 62 3.65 38.90 -82.53
C PHE A 62 2.92 39.82 -81.55
N LEU A 63 3.63 40.77 -80.94
CA LEU A 63 3.03 41.80 -80.08
C LEU A 63 1.94 42.59 -80.83
N GLU A 64 2.28 43.10 -82.03
CA GLU A 64 1.38 43.87 -82.87
C GLU A 64 0.16 43.05 -83.29
N MET A 65 0.34 41.79 -83.68
CA MET A 65 -0.76 40.90 -84.03
C MET A 65 -1.67 40.59 -82.84
N GLN A 66 -1.13 40.30 -81.65
CA GLN A 66 -1.95 40.07 -80.44
C GLN A 66 -2.75 41.31 -80.04
N ILE A 67 -2.14 42.50 -80.16
CA ILE A 67 -2.83 43.76 -79.89
C ILE A 67 -3.90 44.04 -80.95
N ILE A 68 -3.59 43.86 -82.23
CA ILE A 68 -4.55 44.05 -83.33
C ILE A 68 -5.71 43.06 -83.23
N ASP A 69 -5.43 41.78 -82.97
CA ASP A 69 -6.47 40.75 -82.78
C ASP A 69 -7.36 41.08 -81.59
N LYS A 70 -6.80 41.62 -80.50
CA LYS A 70 -7.61 42.04 -79.36
C LYS A 70 -8.45 43.27 -79.66
N ILE A 71 -7.88 44.25 -80.37
CA ILE A 71 -8.62 45.44 -80.82
C ILE A 71 -9.72 45.04 -81.80
N ALA A 72 -9.44 44.12 -82.73
CA ALA A 72 -10.42 43.55 -83.64
C ALA A 72 -11.50 42.78 -82.88
N GLU A 73 -11.16 41.93 -81.90
CA GLU A 73 -12.15 41.23 -81.05
C GLU A 73 -13.03 42.23 -80.25
N LEU A 74 -12.48 43.38 -79.88
CA LEU A 74 -13.23 44.45 -79.20
C LEU A 74 -14.09 45.26 -80.19
N LEU A 75 -13.73 45.33 -81.47
CA LEU A 75 -14.47 46.02 -82.53
C LEU A 75 -15.52 45.11 -83.21
N ASP A 76 -15.31 43.79 -83.24
CA ASP A 76 -16.12 42.77 -83.94
C ASP A 76 -17.23 42.19 -83.05
N LYS A 77 -17.25 42.58 -81.75
CA LYS A 77 -18.42 42.37 -80.90
C LYS A 77 -19.46 43.44 -81.25
N GLU A 78 -20.37 43.05 -82.14
CA GLU A 78 -21.60 43.76 -82.51
C GLU A 78 -22.22 44.50 -81.29
N ASP A 79 -22.42 45.81 -81.48
CA ASP A 79 -23.36 46.69 -80.77
C ASP A 79 -23.33 46.75 -79.23
N LYS A 80 -22.14 46.91 -78.62
CA LYS A 80 -22.09 47.53 -77.28
C LYS A 80 -21.87 49.04 -77.38
N THR A 81 -22.94 49.80 -77.48
CA THR A 81 -22.90 51.25 -77.26
C THR A 81 -22.65 51.52 -75.77
N LEU A 82 -22.19 52.74 -75.39
CA LEU A 82 -21.98 53.08 -73.97
C LEU A 82 -23.25 52.96 -73.10
N GLU A 83 -24.40 52.77 -73.72
CA GLU A 83 -25.72 52.59 -73.10
C GLU A 83 -25.86 51.22 -72.40
N ASP A 84 -25.01 50.24 -72.72
CA ASP A 84 -25.02 48.90 -72.10
C ASP A 84 -24.30 48.83 -70.73
N PHE A 85 -23.57 49.89 -70.35
CA PHE A 85 -22.93 49.96 -69.03
C PHE A 85 -23.92 50.44 -67.98
N ASP A 86 -24.66 49.50 -67.38
CA ASP A 86 -25.53 49.78 -66.24
C ASP A 86 -24.74 50.08 -64.95
N VAL A 87 -24.39 51.35 -64.79
CA VAL A 87 -23.73 51.91 -63.60
C VAL A 87 -24.64 51.95 -62.37
N SER A 88 -25.95 51.66 -62.49
CA SER A 88 -26.88 51.63 -61.36
C SER A 88 -26.60 50.46 -60.39
N THR A 89 -25.96 49.41 -60.89
CA THR A 89 -25.55 48.23 -60.09
C THR A 89 -24.39 48.52 -59.13
N CYS A 90 -23.67 49.63 -59.30
CA CYS A 90 -22.59 50.03 -58.41
C CYS A 90 -22.80 51.48 -57.92
N PRO A 91 -23.38 51.68 -56.71
CA PRO A 91 -23.66 53.00 -56.14
C PRO A 91 -22.44 53.95 -56.05
N ALA A 92 -21.25 53.38 -55.91
CA ALA A 92 -19.99 54.13 -55.87
C ALA A 92 -19.58 54.70 -57.23
N LEU A 93 -19.93 54.01 -58.32
CA LEU A 93 -19.72 54.49 -59.69
C LEU A 93 -20.80 55.52 -60.06
N SER A 94 -22.08 55.24 -59.78
CA SER A 94 -23.19 56.13 -60.10
C SER A 94 -23.08 57.52 -59.43
N SER A 95 -22.63 57.57 -58.17
CA SER A 95 -22.40 58.83 -57.45
C SER A 95 -21.28 59.69 -58.04
N LYS A 96 -20.28 59.08 -58.71
CA LYS A 96 -19.16 59.79 -59.34
C LYS A 96 -19.45 60.27 -60.76
N LEU A 97 -20.47 59.71 -61.42
CA LEU A 97 -20.94 60.16 -62.75
C LEU A 97 -21.76 61.46 -62.68
N LEU A 98 -22.26 61.87 -61.51
CA LEU A 98 -22.95 63.15 -61.27
C LEU A 98 -24.04 63.50 -62.31
N GLY A 99 -24.73 62.49 -62.85
CA GLY A 99 -25.79 62.66 -63.85
C GLY A 99 -25.31 63.09 -65.24
N LYS A 100 -24.01 62.97 -65.55
CA LYS A 100 -23.50 63.18 -66.92
C LYS A 100 -23.59 61.89 -67.72
N GLU A 101 -23.92 62.01 -69.00
CA GLU A 101 -23.86 60.92 -69.99
C GLU A 101 -22.50 60.19 -69.88
N PRO A 102 -22.49 58.84 -69.81
CA PRO A 102 -21.25 58.09 -69.78
C PRO A 102 -20.54 58.31 -71.12
N GLN A 103 -19.52 59.17 -71.12
CA GLN A 103 -18.53 59.23 -72.19
C GLN A 103 -17.33 58.39 -71.79
N ILE A 104 -16.66 57.76 -72.77
CA ILE A 104 -15.50 56.89 -72.54
C ILE A 104 -14.44 57.59 -71.66
N ALA A 105 -14.18 58.87 -71.94
CA ALA A 105 -13.23 59.67 -71.16
C ALA A 105 -13.63 59.81 -69.68
N SER A 106 -14.92 60.01 -69.40
CA SER A 106 -15.45 60.11 -68.04
C SER A 106 -15.36 58.79 -67.29
N LEU A 107 -15.68 57.66 -67.94
CA LEU A 107 -15.57 56.33 -67.35
C LEU A 107 -14.12 55.96 -67.04
N LEU A 108 -13.20 56.22 -67.97
CA LEU A 108 -11.76 55.98 -67.75
C LEU A 108 -11.22 56.82 -66.60
N GLN A 109 -11.61 58.10 -66.50
CA GLN A 109 -11.19 58.96 -65.40
C GLN A 109 -11.72 58.48 -64.04
N ILE A 110 -12.96 57.96 -64.00
CA ILE A 110 -13.55 57.40 -62.77
C ILE A 110 -12.84 56.12 -62.36
N ILE A 111 -12.57 55.20 -63.31
CA ILE A 111 -11.82 53.98 -63.06
C ILE A 111 -10.42 54.31 -62.54
N TRP A 112 -9.72 55.24 -63.18
CA TRP A 112 -8.40 55.72 -62.75
C TRP A 112 -8.43 56.26 -61.31
N THR A 113 -9.39 57.14 -61.01
CA THR A 113 -9.52 57.74 -59.68
C THR A 113 -9.86 56.72 -58.60
N ASN A 114 -10.73 55.74 -58.91
CA ASN A 114 -11.07 54.65 -58.00
C ASN A 114 -9.88 53.73 -57.76
N GLN A 115 -9.09 53.42 -58.79
CA GLN A 115 -7.88 52.63 -58.66
C GLN A 115 -6.84 53.32 -57.76
N CYS A 116 -6.65 54.63 -57.92
CA CYS A 116 -5.79 55.41 -57.04
C CYS A 116 -6.31 55.44 -55.59
N SER A 117 -7.62 55.58 -55.39
CA SER A 117 -8.23 55.59 -54.05
C SER A 117 -8.12 54.25 -53.36
N LEU A 118 -8.30 53.14 -54.10
CA LEU A 118 -8.11 51.79 -53.59
C LEU A 118 -6.65 51.55 -53.20
N GLY A 119 -5.70 51.99 -54.03
CA GLY A 119 -4.27 51.95 -53.70
C GLY A 119 -3.94 52.67 -52.40
N GLN A 120 -4.48 53.88 -52.21
CA GLN A 120 -4.32 54.63 -50.95
C GLN A 120 -4.96 53.92 -49.76
N ALA A 121 -6.16 53.36 -49.90
CA ALA A 121 -6.82 52.61 -48.84
C ALA A 121 -6.01 51.37 -48.43
N ILE A 122 -5.44 50.64 -49.40
CA ILE A 122 -4.53 49.52 -49.15
C ILE A 122 -3.29 49.99 -48.39
N THR A 123 -2.65 51.10 -48.82
CA THR A 123 -1.50 51.66 -48.11
C THR A 123 -1.84 52.09 -46.69
N GLN A 124 -3.00 52.71 -46.46
CA GLN A 124 -3.46 53.12 -45.13
C GLN A 124 -3.75 51.92 -44.23
N LEU A 125 -4.37 50.86 -44.76
CA LEU A 125 -4.57 49.61 -44.02
C LEU A 125 -3.24 48.95 -43.67
N GLN A 126 -2.28 48.95 -44.61
CA GLN A 126 -0.94 48.44 -44.37
C GLN A 126 -0.22 49.25 -43.27
N GLN A 127 -0.31 50.58 -43.33
CA GLN A 127 0.22 51.46 -42.29
C GLN A 127 -0.46 51.25 -40.94
N LYS A 128 -1.77 50.97 -40.90
CA LYS A 128 -2.47 50.62 -39.66
C LYS A 128 -1.99 49.28 -39.11
N VAL A 129 -1.86 48.25 -39.94
CA VAL A 129 -1.31 46.94 -39.54
C VAL A 129 0.13 47.06 -39.05
N ASP A 130 0.94 47.89 -39.70
CA ASP A 130 2.33 48.13 -39.29
C ASP A 130 2.43 49.04 -38.05
N ALA A 131 1.47 49.94 -37.83
CA ALA A 131 1.36 50.74 -36.60
C ALA A 131 0.78 49.94 -35.42
N GLU A 132 -0.08 48.95 -35.70
CA GLU A 132 -0.63 47.97 -34.73
C GLU A 132 0.37 46.84 -34.43
N LYS A 133 1.50 46.79 -35.14
CA LYS A 133 2.77 46.26 -34.64
C LYS A 133 3.54 47.40 -33.95
N PRO A 134 3.14 47.88 -32.76
CA PRO A 134 4.09 48.68 -32.00
C PRO A 134 5.27 47.76 -31.72
N THR A 135 6.47 48.35 -31.75
CA THR A 135 7.65 47.94 -30.97
C THR A 135 7.34 46.87 -29.94
N PRO A 136 8.06 45.73 -29.94
CA PRO A 136 7.66 44.52 -29.20
C PRO A 136 7.21 44.91 -27.81
N TYR A 137 5.91 44.75 -27.53
CA TYR A 137 5.37 44.96 -26.20
C TYR A 137 6.22 44.07 -25.28
N PRO A 138 6.99 44.64 -24.33
CA PRO A 138 7.93 43.84 -23.56
C PRO A 138 7.11 43.03 -22.57
N PHE A 139 6.64 41.86 -23.01
CA PHE A 139 6.10 40.87 -22.12
C PHE A 139 7.20 40.56 -21.12
N GLN A 140 6.93 40.80 -19.84
CA GLN A 140 7.86 40.43 -18.80
C GLN A 140 7.73 38.91 -18.63
N LEU A 141 8.59 38.17 -19.35
CA LEU A 141 8.59 36.71 -19.43
C LEU A 141 9.14 36.05 -18.15
N VAL A 142 8.75 36.55 -16.97
CA VAL A 142 9.32 36.12 -15.68
C VAL A 142 9.10 34.62 -15.42
N CYS A 143 7.90 34.13 -15.77
CA CYS A 143 7.47 32.77 -15.42
C CYS A 143 7.27 31.86 -16.65
N ILE A 144 7.50 32.39 -17.85
CA ILE A 144 7.29 31.68 -19.11
C ILE A 144 8.57 31.75 -19.95
N THR A 145 8.96 30.63 -20.54
CA THR A 145 10.13 30.55 -21.43
C THR A 145 9.62 30.19 -22.83
N PRO A 146 9.33 31.19 -23.68
CA PRO A 146 8.84 30.94 -25.02
C PRO A 146 9.94 30.33 -25.90
N PRO A 147 9.60 29.41 -26.81
CA PRO A 147 10.55 28.90 -27.80
C PRO A 147 11.11 30.05 -28.65
N GLY A 148 12.43 30.13 -28.80
CA GLY A 148 13.06 31.18 -29.62
C GLY A 148 13.06 32.60 -29.02
N GLY A 149 12.80 32.74 -27.72
CA GLY A 149 13.00 34.03 -27.01
C GLY A 149 11.85 35.02 -27.09
N GLY A 150 10.67 34.62 -27.59
CA GLY A 150 9.44 35.43 -27.52
C GLY A 150 9.32 36.52 -28.58
N SER A 151 9.96 36.37 -29.73
CA SER A 151 9.94 37.33 -30.84
C SER A 151 8.63 37.35 -31.65
N SER A 152 7.73 36.38 -31.43
CA SER A 152 6.41 36.31 -32.07
C SER A 152 5.30 36.01 -31.05
N SER A 153 4.07 36.42 -31.39
CA SER A 153 2.85 36.09 -30.64
C SER A 153 2.70 34.59 -30.41
N ASP A 154 3.01 33.80 -31.44
CA ASP A 154 2.86 32.35 -31.42
C ASP A 154 3.89 31.70 -30.49
N ALA A 155 5.11 32.24 -30.45
CA ALA A 155 6.13 31.79 -29.50
C ALA A 155 5.69 32.05 -28.06
N ILE A 156 5.12 33.22 -27.78
CA ILE A 156 4.61 33.57 -26.44
C ILE A 156 3.46 32.64 -26.04
N LEU A 157 2.50 32.39 -26.93
CA LEU A 157 1.38 31.48 -26.68
C LEU A 157 1.88 30.05 -26.41
N GLN A 158 2.87 29.58 -27.16
CA GLN A 158 3.49 28.27 -26.91
C GLN A 158 4.24 28.24 -25.57
N GLY A 159 4.87 29.35 -25.17
CA GLY A 159 5.48 29.50 -23.85
C GLY A 159 4.47 29.40 -22.70
N VAL A 160 3.28 29.98 -22.86
CA VAL A 160 2.17 29.86 -21.91
C VAL A 160 1.67 28.42 -21.83
N LEU A 161 1.44 27.78 -22.98
CA LEU A 161 1.03 26.37 -23.06
C LEU A 161 2.02 25.45 -22.33
N ASN A 162 3.33 25.63 -22.59
CA ASN A 162 4.38 24.85 -21.93
C ASN A 162 4.33 25.04 -20.40
N LYS A 163 4.11 26.27 -19.93
CA LYS A 163 4.05 26.55 -18.48
C LYS A 163 2.83 25.93 -17.82
N VAL A 164 1.68 25.94 -18.49
CA VAL A 164 0.46 25.29 -18.00
C VAL A 164 0.65 23.76 -17.93
N CYS A 165 1.27 23.15 -18.94
CA CYS A 165 1.61 21.72 -18.91
C CYS A 165 2.60 21.36 -17.79
N GLU A 166 3.58 22.23 -17.52
CA GLU A 166 4.52 22.05 -16.42
C GLU A 166 3.80 22.13 -15.07
N LEU A 167 2.95 23.15 -14.86
CA LEU A 167 2.15 23.30 -13.64
C LEU A 167 1.19 22.12 -13.43
N GLN A 168 0.56 21.61 -14.50
CA GLN A 168 -0.27 20.41 -14.43
C GLN A 168 0.55 19.20 -13.97
N THR A 169 1.76 19.04 -14.49
CA THR A 169 2.68 17.96 -14.09
C THR A 169 3.09 18.10 -12.63
N GLN A 170 3.48 19.30 -12.20
CA GLN A 170 3.84 19.58 -10.80
C GLN A 170 2.66 19.31 -9.87
N LEU A 171 1.46 19.78 -10.20
CA LEU A 171 0.25 19.55 -9.40
C LEU A 171 -0.09 18.05 -9.29
N ALA A 172 0.09 17.27 -10.37
CA ALA A 172 -0.09 15.82 -10.34
C ALA A 172 0.90 15.11 -9.40
N THR A 173 2.09 15.69 -9.17
CA THR A 173 3.08 15.15 -8.22
C THR A 173 2.89 15.60 -6.78
N VAL A 174 2.17 16.71 -6.52
CA VAL A 174 1.94 17.22 -5.16
C VAL A 174 1.08 16.28 -4.33
N ALA A 175 -0.01 15.74 -4.88
CA ALA A 175 -0.88 14.81 -4.15
C ALA A 175 -0.16 13.56 -3.60
N PRO A 176 0.58 12.79 -4.42
CA PRO A 176 1.35 11.65 -3.92
C PRO A 176 2.50 12.07 -3.00
N ALA A 177 3.14 13.23 -3.23
CA ALA A 177 4.21 13.73 -2.35
C ALA A 177 3.69 14.10 -0.95
N VAL A 178 2.50 14.69 -0.85
CA VAL A 178 1.84 14.99 0.42
C VAL A 178 1.43 13.72 1.14
N GLU A 179 0.93 12.72 0.42
CA GLU A 179 0.60 11.41 0.99
C GLU A 179 1.84 10.71 1.55
N GLU A 180 2.94 10.70 0.81
CA GLU A 180 4.21 10.11 1.24
C GLU A 180 4.83 10.87 2.42
N ALA A 181 4.84 12.20 2.37
CA ALA A 181 5.32 13.03 3.48
C ALA A 181 4.48 12.83 4.76
N THR A 182 3.17 12.67 4.63
CA THR A 182 2.27 12.39 5.77
C THR A 182 2.55 10.99 6.36
N LYS A 183 2.78 9.99 5.51
CA LYS A 183 3.19 8.64 5.95
C LYS A 183 4.54 8.68 6.69
N ILE A 184 5.52 9.41 6.16
CA ILE A 184 6.84 9.58 6.80
C ILE A 184 6.70 10.28 8.15
N MET A 185 5.98 11.42 8.22
CA MET A 185 5.80 12.14 9.49
C MET A 185 5.07 11.31 10.55
N ILE A 186 4.02 10.56 10.17
CA ILE A 186 3.34 9.64 11.11
C ILE A 186 4.31 8.54 11.57
N THR A 187 5.11 7.99 10.66
CA THR A 187 6.09 6.94 10.95
C THR A 187 7.24 7.44 11.83
N GLU A 188 7.72 8.67 11.60
CA GLU A 188 8.75 9.31 12.42
C GLU A 188 8.21 9.73 13.78
N TYR A 189 7.00 10.29 13.87
CA TYR A 189 6.38 10.64 15.14
C TYR A 189 6.12 9.40 15.99
N LEU A 190 5.51 8.36 15.41
CA LEU A 190 5.37 7.06 16.08
C LEU A 190 6.75 6.46 16.39
N GLY A 191 7.70 6.55 15.48
CA GLY A 191 9.07 6.06 15.67
C GLY A 191 9.81 6.78 16.81
N GLN A 192 9.64 8.08 17.00
CA GLN A 192 10.24 8.84 18.10
C GLN A 192 9.56 8.53 19.43
N VAL A 193 8.22 8.48 19.46
CA VAL A 193 7.45 8.04 20.63
C VAL A 193 7.85 6.62 21.03
N LEU A 194 8.05 5.71 20.07
CA LEU A 194 8.46 4.32 20.30
C LEU A 194 9.94 4.20 20.68
N ARG A 195 10.85 5.01 20.12
CA ARG A 195 12.28 5.04 20.53
C ARG A 195 12.48 5.63 21.93
N GLY A 196 11.60 6.54 22.35
CA GLY A 196 11.55 7.04 23.73
C GLY A 196 11.26 5.96 24.78
N LEU A 197 10.77 4.79 24.36
CA LEU A 197 10.49 3.64 25.24
C LEU A 197 11.70 2.69 25.41
N GLY A 198 12.85 2.98 24.79
CA GLY A 198 14.06 2.16 24.89
C GLY A 198 13.96 0.79 24.21
N SER A 199 15.00 -0.04 24.38
CA SER A 199 15.32 -1.26 23.61
C SER A 199 14.34 -2.45 23.73
N ARG A 200 13.05 -2.24 23.97
CA ARG A 200 12.11 -3.27 24.45
C ARG A 200 10.85 -3.47 23.60
N GLY A 201 10.93 -3.65 22.27
CA GLY A 201 9.76 -4.32 21.65
C GLY A 201 9.46 -4.26 20.16
N ILE A 202 10.43 -4.12 19.23
CA ILE A 202 10.09 -4.24 17.80
C ILE A 202 11.09 -5.13 17.08
N VAL A 203 10.64 -6.32 16.64
CA VAL A 203 11.37 -7.20 15.70
C VAL A 203 10.37 -7.72 14.65
N LYS A 204 10.80 -7.81 13.39
CA LYS A 204 10.02 -8.33 12.25
C LYS A 204 9.69 -9.82 12.43
N SER A 205 8.44 -10.22 12.16
CA SER A 205 8.09 -11.63 11.88
C SER A 205 7.26 -11.75 10.60
N GLY A 206 7.60 -12.73 9.75
CA GLY A 206 6.81 -13.16 8.59
C GLY A 206 7.26 -12.66 7.20
N THR A 207 7.37 -13.58 6.24
CA THR A 207 7.61 -13.28 4.82
C THR A 207 6.33 -12.74 4.19
N GLY A 208 6.31 -11.44 3.85
CA GLY A 208 5.22 -10.80 3.08
C GLY A 208 4.38 -9.74 3.80
N SER A 209 4.62 -9.47 5.09
CA SER A 209 4.04 -8.30 5.77
C SER A 209 4.99 -7.10 5.69
N ASN A 210 4.48 -5.93 5.27
CA ASN A 210 5.27 -4.70 5.22
C ASN A 210 5.19 -3.88 6.52
N GLN A 211 4.20 -4.12 7.40
CA GLN A 211 4.11 -3.50 8.73
C GLN A 211 3.29 -4.40 9.69
N SER A 212 3.87 -4.78 10.83
CA SER A 212 3.16 -5.40 11.95
C SER A 212 3.46 -4.63 13.24
N PHE A 213 2.41 -4.22 13.96
CA PHE A 213 2.52 -3.64 15.29
C PHE A 213 2.43 -4.77 16.31
N LEU A 214 3.58 -5.30 16.73
CA LEU A 214 3.64 -6.27 17.81
C LEU A 214 3.64 -5.50 19.14
N PHE A 215 2.50 -5.50 19.83
CA PHE A 215 2.52 -5.18 21.26
C PHE A 215 3.23 -6.35 21.93
N ASN A 216 4.53 -6.21 22.24
CA ASN A 216 5.20 -7.15 23.13
C ASN A 216 4.40 -7.14 24.44
N SER A 217 3.63 -8.21 24.60
CA SER A 217 2.43 -8.35 25.39
C SER A 217 2.47 -7.58 26.71
N PHE A 218 1.28 -7.19 27.22
CA PHE A 218 1.07 -6.89 28.64
C PHE A 218 1.56 -7.99 29.61
N VAL A 219 2.03 -9.11 29.07
CA VAL A 219 2.49 -10.32 29.74
C VAL A 219 3.96 -10.53 29.34
N PRO A 220 4.91 -10.35 30.27
CA PRO A 220 6.32 -10.57 30.00
C PRO A 220 6.63 -12.01 29.52
N PRO A 221 7.73 -12.21 28.76
CA PRO A 221 8.23 -13.55 28.47
C PRO A 221 8.43 -14.37 29.76
N TYR A 222 8.24 -15.69 29.66
CA TYR A 222 8.33 -16.62 30.79
C TYR A 222 7.28 -16.42 31.90
N CYS A 223 6.22 -15.66 31.64
CA CYS A 223 5.07 -15.56 32.54
C CYS A 223 4.00 -16.62 32.18
N PRO A 224 3.77 -17.64 33.03
CA PRO A 224 2.74 -18.64 32.78
C PRO A 224 1.35 -18.05 33.03
N LEU A 225 0.45 -18.20 32.06
CA LEU A 225 -0.95 -17.79 32.17
C LEU A 225 -1.89 -18.99 32.21
N PRO A 226 -2.89 -19.01 33.11
CA PRO A 226 -3.99 -19.96 33.05
C PRO A 226 -4.73 -19.88 31.72
N TYR A 227 -4.96 -21.03 31.08
CA TYR A 227 -5.67 -21.14 29.82
C TYR A 227 -6.82 -22.14 29.92
N TYR A 228 -8.04 -21.69 29.60
CA TYR A 228 -9.26 -22.49 29.59
C TYR A 228 -9.82 -22.73 28.18
N GLY A 229 -9.13 -22.26 27.14
CA GLY A 229 -9.59 -22.39 25.76
C GLY A 229 -9.31 -23.77 25.14
N PRO A 230 -9.66 -23.97 23.86
CA PRO A 230 -9.47 -25.24 23.17
C PRO A 230 -8.00 -25.49 22.81
N VAL A 231 -7.58 -26.75 22.82
CA VAL A 231 -6.21 -27.16 22.44
C VAL A 231 -5.95 -27.05 20.93
N THR A 232 -6.99 -26.94 20.12
CA THR A 232 -6.91 -26.80 18.66
C THR A 232 -6.24 -25.50 18.20
N ASN A 233 -6.05 -24.54 19.12
CA ASN A 233 -5.29 -23.31 18.86
C ASN A 233 -3.77 -23.55 18.83
N PHE A 234 -3.33 -24.76 19.18
CA PHE A 234 -1.94 -25.18 19.23
C PHE A 234 -1.70 -26.37 18.30
N ASP A 235 -0.49 -26.44 17.74
CA ASP A 235 -0.03 -27.59 16.97
C ASP A 235 0.33 -28.78 17.88
N ALA A 236 0.75 -29.90 17.27
CA ALA A 236 1.13 -31.11 18.00
C ALA A 236 2.35 -30.91 18.93
N THR A 237 3.14 -29.85 18.73
CA THR A 237 4.27 -29.49 19.59
C THR A 237 3.87 -28.51 20.70
N GLY A 238 2.62 -28.05 20.72
CA GLY A 238 2.12 -27.07 21.66
C GLY A 238 2.44 -25.62 21.27
N LYS A 239 2.93 -25.35 20.05
CA LYS A 239 3.08 -23.97 19.56
C LYS A 239 1.76 -23.46 19.04
N GLY A 240 1.42 -22.22 19.36
CA GLY A 240 0.22 -21.60 18.81
C GLY A 240 0.30 -21.48 17.30
N LEU A 241 -0.83 -21.70 16.64
CA LEU A 241 -0.90 -21.73 15.18
C LEU A 241 -0.56 -20.35 14.59
N VAL A 242 0.26 -20.36 13.53
CA VAL A 242 0.66 -19.15 12.79
C VAL A 242 -0.56 -18.47 12.18
N GLY A 243 -0.61 -17.14 12.24
CA GLY A 243 -1.73 -16.33 11.75
C GLY A 243 -2.94 -16.30 12.67
N THR A 244 -2.83 -16.83 13.90
CA THR A 244 -3.90 -16.79 14.92
C THR A 244 -3.52 -15.90 16.08
N ALA A 245 -4.48 -15.58 16.96
CA ALA A 245 -4.23 -14.83 18.20
C ALA A 245 -3.27 -15.56 19.18
N TYR A 246 -2.97 -16.83 18.92
CA TYR A 246 -2.10 -17.66 19.74
C TYR A 246 -0.69 -17.81 19.15
N GLU A 247 -0.41 -17.24 17.98
CA GLU A 247 0.95 -17.21 17.44
C GLU A 247 1.93 -16.61 18.46
N GLY A 248 3.07 -17.29 18.68
CA GLY A 248 4.05 -16.92 19.71
C GLY A 248 3.72 -17.40 21.13
N TRP A 249 2.53 -17.96 21.36
CA TRP A 249 2.20 -18.63 22.63
C TRP A 249 2.53 -20.11 22.56
N TYR A 250 2.98 -20.63 23.70
CA TYR A 250 3.37 -22.02 23.84
C TYR A 250 2.62 -22.65 24.99
N PHE A 251 1.98 -23.78 24.71
CA PHE A 251 1.32 -24.60 25.70
C PHE A 251 2.37 -25.34 26.55
N MET A 252 2.29 -25.20 27.87
CA MET A 252 3.29 -25.69 28.83
C MET A 252 3.22 -27.20 29.06
N SER A 253 3.62 -27.95 28.02
CA SER A 253 3.60 -29.42 27.95
C SER A 253 4.95 -30.09 28.15
N GLY A 254 6.03 -29.32 28.38
CA GLY A 254 7.40 -29.85 28.44
C GLY A 254 8.13 -29.88 27.10
N LEU A 255 7.48 -29.48 26.00
CA LEU A 255 8.09 -29.35 24.68
C LEU A 255 8.70 -27.95 24.50
N ASN A 256 9.45 -27.70 23.43
CA ASN A 256 10.00 -26.38 23.09
C ASN A 256 10.86 -25.71 24.19
N GLY A 257 11.47 -26.49 25.09
CA GLY A 257 12.31 -25.96 26.16
C GLY A 257 11.54 -25.26 27.28
N ILE A 258 10.21 -25.39 27.33
CA ILE A 258 9.38 -24.82 28.39
C ILE A 258 8.93 -25.89 29.41
N PRO A 259 8.68 -25.52 30.68
CA PRO A 259 8.27 -26.47 31.71
C PRO A 259 6.95 -27.20 31.38
N ASP A 260 6.81 -28.44 31.86
CA ASP A 260 5.55 -29.19 31.82
C ASP A 260 4.75 -28.94 33.09
N LEU A 261 3.63 -28.22 32.98
CA LEU A 261 2.75 -27.87 34.10
C LEU A 261 1.46 -28.68 34.14
N ARG A 262 1.29 -29.67 33.26
CA ARG A 262 0.08 -30.51 33.27
C ARG A 262 -0.01 -31.29 34.58
N GLY A 263 -1.16 -31.18 35.26
CA GLY A 263 -1.40 -31.81 36.55
C GLY A 263 -0.57 -31.26 37.71
N ARG A 264 0.00 -30.06 37.58
CA ARG A 264 0.84 -29.42 38.61
C ARG A 264 0.24 -28.13 39.11
N THR A 265 0.51 -27.83 40.39
CA THR A 265 0.26 -26.51 40.98
C THR A 265 1.57 -25.75 41.02
N LEU A 266 1.53 -24.46 40.76
CA LEU A 266 2.70 -23.58 40.80
C LEU A 266 3.04 -23.21 42.24
N VAL A 267 4.31 -23.31 42.59
CA VAL A 267 4.88 -22.87 43.86
C VAL A 267 6.14 -22.08 43.53
N ALA A 268 6.33 -20.93 44.18
CA ALA A 268 7.51 -20.11 43.98
C ALA A 268 8.76 -20.86 44.48
N ALA A 269 9.87 -20.71 43.74
CA ALA A 269 11.16 -21.20 44.21
C ALA A 269 11.60 -20.39 45.43
N VAL A 270 12.26 -21.06 46.36
CA VAL A 270 12.83 -20.44 47.57
C VAL A 270 14.36 -20.35 47.51
N LYS A 271 14.98 -21.17 46.65
CA LYS A 271 16.42 -21.14 46.42
C LYS A 271 16.75 -20.30 45.20
N ASP A 272 17.86 -19.56 45.28
CA ASP A 272 18.41 -18.76 44.17
C ASP A 272 17.46 -17.63 43.69
N ILE A 273 16.47 -17.26 44.51
CA ILE A 273 15.58 -16.13 44.31
C ILE A 273 15.96 -15.01 45.30
N PRO A 274 16.22 -13.76 44.84
CA PRO A 274 16.50 -12.65 45.73
C PRO A 274 15.31 -12.35 46.65
N GLY A 275 15.57 -12.09 47.93
CA GLY A 275 14.52 -11.79 48.91
C GLY A 275 15.06 -11.52 50.30
N LEU A 276 14.15 -11.15 51.20
CA LEU A 276 14.40 -11.14 52.64
C LEU A 276 14.46 -12.58 53.18
N ALA A 277 14.74 -12.73 54.48
CA ALA A 277 14.62 -14.03 55.15
C ALA A 277 13.21 -14.60 54.95
N LEU A 278 13.14 -15.91 54.72
CA LEU A 278 11.88 -16.63 54.58
C LEU A 278 11.13 -16.69 55.91
N ASP A 279 9.80 -16.80 55.83
CA ASP A 279 8.99 -17.08 57.00
C ASP A 279 9.42 -18.38 57.66
N SER A 280 9.33 -18.38 58.98
CA SER A 280 9.90 -19.41 59.82
C SER A 280 9.29 -20.81 59.55
N GLU A 281 8.05 -20.84 59.06
CA GLU A 281 7.27 -22.02 58.73
C GLU A 281 7.68 -22.66 57.40
N ILE A 282 8.39 -21.94 56.53
CA ILE A 282 8.82 -22.44 55.21
C ILE A 282 10.34 -22.45 55.02
N ASP A 283 11.09 -21.94 56.01
CA ASP A 283 12.56 -21.87 55.97
C ASP A 283 13.20 -23.27 55.91
N PRO A 284 13.89 -23.62 54.82
CA PRO A 284 14.50 -24.94 54.63
C PRO A 284 15.70 -25.22 55.54
N THR A 285 16.20 -24.22 56.28
CA THR A 285 17.28 -24.41 57.26
C THR A 285 16.79 -25.06 58.55
N LYS A 286 15.48 -25.05 58.81
CA LYS A 286 14.87 -25.73 59.95
C LYS A 286 14.69 -27.22 59.67
N ALA A 287 14.92 -28.04 60.69
CA ALA A 287 14.85 -29.50 60.58
C ALA A 287 13.47 -30.01 60.11
N ASP A 288 12.39 -29.37 60.57
CA ASP A 288 11.02 -29.76 60.21
C ASP A 288 10.67 -29.47 58.75
N ASN A 289 11.40 -28.55 58.12
CA ASN A 289 11.24 -28.14 56.72
C ASN A 289 12.39 -28.64 55.83
N ALA A 290 13.18 -29.60 56.32
CA ALA A 290 14.30 -30.12 55.56
C ALA A 290 13.82 -30.65 54.20
N GLY A 291 14.40 -30.13 53.11
CA GLY A 291 14.05 -30.52 51.75
C GLY A 291 13.02 -29.61 51.03
N THR A 292 12.57 -28.51 51.64
CA THR A 292 11.72 -27.50 50.96
C THR A 292 12.52 -26.48 50.12
N ASN A 293 13.81 -26.70 49.89
CA ASN A 293 14.71 -25.76 49.21
C ASN A 293 14.58 -25.82 47.67
N TYR A 294 13.38 -25.49 47.16
CA TYR A 294 13.03 -25.63 45.74
C TYR A 294 13.72 -24.61 44.84
N ILE A 295 14.28 -25.07 43.72
CA ILE A 295 14.81 -24.24 42.61
C ILE A 295 13.77 -24.07 41.50
N PRO A 296 13.87 -23.04 40.64
CA PRO A 296 13.02 -22.90 39.46
C PRO A 296 13.04 -24.15 38.57
N GLY A 297 11.85 -24.63 38.18
CA GLY A 297 11.69 -25.83 37.33
C GLY A 297 11.79 -27.17 38.06
N GLN A 298 12.10 -27.19 39.36
CA GLN A 298 12.10 -28.43 40.15
C GLN A 298 10.69 -29.02 40.25
N LYS A 299 10.59 -30.33 40.02
CA LYS A 299 9.35 -31.10 40.19
C LYS A 299 9.34 -31.74 41.57
N PHE A 300 8.26 -31.56 42.33
CA PHE A 300 8.07 -32.17 43.63
C PHE A 300 6.57 -32.49 43.86
N GLY A 301 6.29 -33.22 44.95
CA GLY A 301 4.94 -33.65 45.34
C GLY A 301 4.49 -34.97 44.71
N TYR A 302 3.52 -35.61 45.35
CA TYR A 302 2.89 -36.86 44.91
C TYR A 302 1.37 -36.75 45.01
N SER A 303 0.64 -37.33 44.05
CA SER A 303 -0.83 -37.39 44.09
C SER A 303 -1.35 -38.32 45.18
N PHE A 304 -0.56 -39.33 45.55
CA PHE A 304 -0.91 -40.34 46.53
C PHE A 304 0.27 -40.55 47.48
N VAL A 305 -0.03 -40.66 48.78
CA VAL A 305 0.98 -40.91 49.81
C VAL A 305 0.60 -42.18 50.56
N LYS A 306 1.61 -43.02 50.83
CA LYS A 306 1.49 -44.19 51.70
C LYS A 306 2.22 -43.89 53.00
N LEU A 307 1.51 -43.94 54.12
CA LEU A 307 2.13 -43.81 55.44
C LEU A 307 3.02 -45.02 55.72
N LEU A 308 4.26 -44.75 56.06
CA LEU A 308 5.23 -45.74 56.54
C LEU A 308 5.13 -45.88 58.06
N ALA A 309 5.58 -47.01 58.60
CA ALA A 309 5.63 -47.23 60.04
C ALA A 309 6.46 -46.13 60.77
N THR A 310 7.48 -45.59 60.11
CA THR A 310 8.31 -44.49 60.63
C THR A 310 7.59 -43.14 60.69
N GLN A 311 6.46 -42.98 60.01
CA GLN A 311 5.66 -41.76 59.99
C GLN A 311 4.47 -41.83 60.95
N MET A 312 4.27 -42.97 61.63
CA MET A 312 3.24 -43.11 62.65
C MET A 312 3.78 -42.58 63.98
N PRO A 313 3.01 -41.74 64.70
CA PRO A 313 3.35 -41.38 66.07
C PRO A 313 3.54 -42.64 66.92
N VAL A 314 4.46 -42.56 67.89
CA VAL A 314 4.60 -43.59 68.91
C VAL A 314 3.24 -43.74 69.59
N HIS A 315 2.65 -44.92 69.45
CA HIS A 315 1.43 -45.32 70.13
C HIS A 315 1.68 -46.67 70.78
N ASN A 316 1.01 -46.91 71.90
CA ASN A 316 1.03 -48.21 72.57
C ASN A 316 -0.39 -48.75 72.66
N HIS A 317 -0.50 -50.06 72.74
CA HIS A 317 -1.73 -50.73 73.10
C HIS A 317 -1.49 -51.38 74.47
N GLY A 318 -2.17 -50.87 75.50
CA GLY A 318 -2.12 -51.48 76.82
C GLY A 318 -3.03 -52.71 76.85
N VAL A 319 -2.46 -53.89 77.08
CA VAL A 319 -3.23 -55.06 77.52
C VAL A 319 -2.80 -55.35 78.96
N VAL A 320 -3.70 -55.11 79.90
CA VAL A 320 -3.52 -55.55 81.28
C VAL A 320 -4.29 -56.84 81.43
N ASP A 321 -3.58 -57.96 81.43
CA ASP A 321 -4.12 -59.26 81.83
C ASP A 321 -3.68 -59.54 83.28
N PRO A 322 -4.50 -59.17 84.28
CA PRO A 322 -4.18 -59.44 85.68
C PRO A 322 -4.14 -60.94 85.98
N GLY A 323 -4.53 -61.78 85.02
CA GLY A 323 -4.78 -63.19 85.20
C GLY A 323 -6.04 -63.43 86.04
N HIS A 324 -6.37 -64.70 86.23
CA HIS A 324 -7.30 -65.12 87.26
C HIS A 324 -6.83 -66.44 87.87
N TYR A 325 -7.31 -66.72 89.08
CA TYR A 325 -7.11 -67.97 89.78
C TYR A 325 -8.44 -68.41 90.40
N HIS A 326 -8.56 -69.69 90.71
CA HIS A 326 -9.69 -70.23 91.44
C HIS A 326 -9.23 -70.62 92.83
N GLN A 327 -10.10 -70.46 93.83
CA GLN A 327 -9.84 -70.95 95.19
C GLN A 327 -10.49 -72.31 95.35
N SER A 328 -9.71 -73.32 95.74
CA SER A 328 -10.25 -74.62 96.12
C SER A 328 -10.23 -74.77 97.63
N ILE A 329 -11.33 -75.29 98.18
CA ILE A 329 -11.54 -75.52 99.61
C ILE A 329 -11.05 -76.95 99.90
N TYR A 330 -9.97 -77.06 100.66
CA TYR A 330 -9.49 -78.35 101.16
C TYR A 330 -9.88 -78.50 102.64
N PRO A 331 -10.62 -79.56 103.02
CA PRO A 331 -10.73 -79.91 104.43
C PRO A 331 -9.33 -80.29 104.91
N THR A 332 -8.79 -79.56 105.89
CA THR A 332 -7.50 -79.95 106.46
C THR A 332 -7.70 -81.28 107.18
N PRO A 333 -6.89 -82.32 106.91
CA PRO A 333 -6.86 -83.46 107.79
C PRO A 333 -6.37 -82.95 109.15
N GLU A 334 -7.27 -82.87 110.12
CA GLU A 334 -6.87 -82.66 111.51
C GLU A 334 -5.87 -83.77 111.84
N LYS A 335 -4.68 -83.41 112.33
CA LYS A 335 -3.76 -84.39 112.89
C LYS A 335 -4.43 -84.93 114.15
N PHE A 336 -5.15 -86.04 114.02
CA PHE A 336 -5.75 -86.74 115.13
C PHE A 336 -4.63 -87.27 116.04
N SER A 337 -4.43 -86.63 117.19
CA SER A 337 -3.71 -87.23 118.31
C SER A 337 -4.75 -87.94 119.18
N GLY A 338 -4.92 -89.25 118.97
CA GLY A 338 -5.74 -90.12 119.81
C GLY A 338 -6.98 -90.70 119.11
N ASN A 339 -7.24 -91.98 119.40
CA ASN A 339 -8.30 -92.83 118.85
C ASN A 339 -9.72 -92.37 119.22
N LYS A 340 -10.19 -91.24 118.66
CA LYS A 340 -11.61 -90.88 118.72
C LYS A 340 -12.10 -90.51 117.32
N PHE A 341 -13.09 -91.26 116.85
CA PHE A 341 -13.89 -90.91 115.68
C PHE A 341 -14.89 -89.84 116.12
N ASP A 342 -14.55 -88.57 115.91
CA ASP A 342 -15.51 -87.47 115.99
C ASP A 342 -15.84 -87.02 114.57
N SER A 343 -17.10 -86.72 114.31
CA SER A 343 -17.57 -86.23 113.00
C SER A 343 -16.77 -84.99 112.65
N ALA A 344 -16.00 -85.04 111.55
CA ALA A 344 -15.13 -83.95 111.10
C ALA A 344 -15.88 -82.61 111.22
N ASN A 345 -15.53 -81.81 112.22
CA ASN A 345 -16.11 -80.51 112.43
C ASN A 345 -15.65 -79.65 111.26
N GLN A 346 -16.57 -79.32 110.35
CA GLN A 346 -16.33 -78.65 109.07
C GLN A 346 -15.77 -77.21 109.19
N SER A 347 -15.28 -76.81 110.36
CA SER A 347 -14.96 -75.42 110.67
C SER A 347 -13.54 -75.00 110.29
N ASN A 348 -12.62 -75.93 109.99
CA ASN A 348 -11.27 -75.61 109.50
C ASN A 348 -11.10 -76.03 108.05
N THR A 349 -11.48 -75.13 107.14
CA THR A 349 -11.16 -75.25 105.72
C THR A 349 -9.98 -74.34 105.40
N THR A 350 -8.98 -74.85 104.67
CA THR A 350 -7.91 -74.01 104.14
C THR A 350 -8.21 -73.69 102.69
N LEU A 351 -8.24 -72.40 102.37
CA LEU A 351 -8.30 -71.92 100.99
C LEU A 351 -6.92 -72.07 100.37
N LYS A 352 -6.86 -72.75 99.22
CA LYS A 352 -5.64 -72.79 98.41
C LYS A 352 -5.97 -72.29 97.01
N ASP A 353 -5.24 -71.28 96.59
CA ASP A 353 -5.35 -70.73 95.24
C ASP A 353 -4.75 -71.71 94.24
N THR A 354 -5.39 -71.83 93.07
CA THR A 354 -4.75 -72.42 91.90
C THR A 354 -3.65 -71.49 91.40
N SER A 355 -2.78 -71.98 90.52
CA SER A 355 -1.86 -71.10 89.79
C SER A 355 -2.63 -70.03 89.02
N ILE A 356 -2.13 -68.80 89.02
CA ILE A 356 -2.66 -67.71 88.18
C ILE A 356 -2.46 -68.08 86.72
N ALA A 357 -3.56 -68.15 85.95
CA ALA A 357 -3.52 -68.34 84.51
C ALA A 357 -3.68 -66.98 83.81
N LYS A 358 -2.78 -66.67 82.88
CA LYS A 358 -2.95 -65.56 81.94
C LYS A 358 -3.64 -66.08 80.68
N THR A 359 -4.52 -65.26 80.13
CA THR A 359 -5.28 -65.54 78.90
C THR A 359 -4.40 -65.53 77.65
N GLY A 360 -3.23 -64.87 77.69
CA GLY A 360 -2.33 -64.77 76.54
C GLY A 360 -2.88 -63.92 75.40
N ILE A 361 -3.89 -63.08 75.67
CA ILE A 361 -4.49 -62.19 74.66
C ILE A 361 -3.46 -61.16 74.20
N THR A 362 -3.17 -61.15 72.90
CA THR A 362 -2.32 -60.14 72.24
C THR A 362 -3.15 -59.30 71.29
N ILE A 363 -2.85 -57.99 71.21
CA ILE A 363 -3.36 -57.13 70.13
C ILE A 363 -2.39 -57.24 68.95
N ALA A 364 -2.86 -57.80 67.84
CA ALA A 364 -2.12 -57.77 66.58
C ALA A 364 -2.26 -56.38 65.95
N ASN A 365 -1.16 -55.80 65.49
CA ASN A 365 -1.20 -54.57 64.69
C ASN A 365 -1.82 -54.87 63.32
N SER A 366 -2.98 -54.25 63.03
CA SER A 366 -3.56 -54.24 61.69
C SER A 366 -3.50 -52.82 61.13
N GLY A 367 -2.38 -52.49 60.48
CA GLY A 367 -2.26 -51.30 59.65
C GLY A 367 -2.30 -51.72 58.17
N GLY A 368 -3.25 -51.20 57.39
CA GLY A 368 -3.44 -51.61 55.99
C GLY A 368 -2.39 -51.05 55.02
N GLY A 369 -1.63 -50.02 55.43
CA GLY A 369 -0.59 -49.39 54.62
C GLY A 369 -1.08 -48.94 53.23
N GLN A 370 -2.37 -48.62 53.11
CA GLN A 370 -2.96 -48.23 51.84
C GLN A 370 -2.62 -46.78 51.53
N SER A 371 -2.47 -46.49 50.25
CA SER A 371 -2.22 -45.12 49.81
C SER A 371 -3.50 -44.29 49.95
N HIS A 372 -3.36 -43.03 50.36
CA HIS A 372 -4.46 -42.07 50.37
C HIS A 372 -4.18 -40.93 49.40
N ASP A 373 -5.26 -40.29 48.95
CA ASP A 373 -5.20 -39.13 48.06
C ASP A 373 -4.60 -37.94 48.82
N ASN A 374 -3.63 -37.27 48.20
CA ASN A 374 -2.94 -36.11 48.75
C ASN A 374 -3.25 -34.84 47.92
N ARG A 375 -4.23 -34.90 47.02
CA ARG A 375 -4.66 -33.74 46.23
C ARG A 375 -5.58 -32.86 47.06
N GLN A 376 -5.21 -31.59 47.20
CA GLN A 376 -6.10 -30.56 47.70
C GLN A 376 -7.27 -30.32 46.73
N PRO A 377 -8.44 -29.87 47.21
CA PRO A 377 -9.53 -29.43 46.33
C PRO A 377 -9.01 -28.45 45.27
N SER A 378 -9.17 -28.81 43.99
CA SER A 378 -8.57 -28.10 42.87
C SER A 378 -9.54 -28.00 41.69
N PHE A 379 -9.40 -26.95 40.89
CA PHE A 379 -10.15 -26.77 39.64
C PHE A 379 -9.22 -26.94 38.45
N THR A 380 -9.58 -27.80 37.51
CA THR A 380 -8.77 -28.06 36.31
C THR A 380 -9.12 -27.11 35.19
N ILE A 381 -8.11 -26.45 34.64
CA ILE A 381 -8.18 -25.70 33.38
C ILE A 381 -7.53 -26.54 32.26
N THR A 382 -7.67 -26.11 30.99
CA THR A 382 -7.01 -26.79 29.85
C THR A 382 -5.51 -26.91 30.08
N GLY A 383 -4.87 -25.85 30.55
CA GLY A 383 -3.47 -25.87 30.95
C GLY A 383 -2.92 -24.47 31.19
N TYR A 384 -1.61 -24.32 31.06
CA TYR A 384 -0.93 -23.03 31.10
C TYR A 384 -0.30 -22.73 29.74
N ILE A 385 -0.28 -21.46 29.37
CA ILE A 385 0.38 -20.95 28.16
C ILE A 385 1.40 -19.89 28.54
N MET A 386 2.48 -19.76 27.78
CA MET A 386 3.49 -18.74 28.01
C MET A 386 4.12 -18.28 26.69
N ARG A 387 4.72 -17.09 26.70
CA ARG A 387 5.59 -16.59 25.63
C ARG A 387 7.06 -16.82 25.98
N ILE A 388 7.89 -17.03 24.97
CA ILE A 388 9.33 -17.21 25.11
C ILE A 388 10.09 -15.94 24.65
N ASP A 389 9.47 -15.12 23.81
CA ASP A 389 10.06 -13.96 23.12
C ASP A 389 9.38 -12.62 23.46
#